data_AF-A0A2V5MC96-F1
#
_entry.id   AF-A0A2V5MC96-F1
#
_cell.length_a   1.000
_cell.length_b   1.000
_cell.length_c   1.000
_cell.angle_alpha   90.00
_cell.angle_beta   90.00
_cell.angle_gamma   90.00
#
_symmetry.space_group_name_H-M   'P 1'
#
loop_
_entity.id
_entity.type
_entity.pdbx_description
1 polymer ?
#
loop_
_entity_poly.entity_id
_entity_poly.type
_entity_poly.pdbx_seq_one_letter_code
_entity_poly.pdbx_strand_id
1 'polypeptide(L)'
;AIELVATNYTVTEGAGAALLMVRRTGNTSGSVSAGYAATSGTAQAGTDFVATNGAVVFGPGETSKVIQIPVIDDAQAEADEIFTVTLGNPIGGIVLGSNVVAAVTIVDNDSIPNFTAITPLFHESQ
;
A
#
# COMPACT_ATOMS: atom_id res chain seq x y z
N ALA A 1 -4.40 -22.36 3.43
CA ALA A 1 -4.90 -21.08 3.95
C ALA A 1 -4.69 -19.97 2.93
N ILE A 2 -5.35 -18.82 3.07
CA ILE A 2 -5.04 -17.58 2.33
C ILE A 2 -4.33 -16.61 3.26
N GLU A 3 -3.17 -16.09 2.84
CA GLU A 3 -2.36 -15.15 3.63
C GLU A 3 -1.57 -14.20 2.74
N LEU A 4 -1.17 -13.05 3.29
CA LEU A 4 -0.20 -12.16 2.67
C LEU A 4 1.21 -12.78 2.75
N VAL A 5 1.99 -12.62 1.69
CA VAL A 5 3.36 -13.18 1.63
C VAL A 5 4.29 -12.46 2.61
N ALA A 6 4.09 -11.17 2.83
CA ALA A 6 4.78 -10.35 3.82
C ALA A 6 3.80 -9.55 4.68
N THR A 7 4.26 -9.10 5.86
CA THR A 7 3.52 -8.21 6.77
C THR A 7 3.95 -6.75 6.66
N ASN A 8 4.99 -6.46 5.89
CA ASN A 8 5.45 -5.10 5.59
C ASN A 8 5.73 -5.00 4.09
N TYR A 9 5.27 -3.93 3.48
CA TYR A 9 5.54 -3.56 2.10
C TYR A 9 6.02 -2.11 2.06
N THR A 10 6.83 -1.79 1.05
CA THR A 10 7.28 -0.43 0.80
C THR A 10 7.02 -0.13 -0.67
N VAL A 11 6.52 1.06 -0.94
CA VAL A 11 6.25 1.57 -2.28
C VAL A 11 6.70 3.02 -2.32
N THR A 12 7.35 3.44 -3.40
CA THR A 12 7.59 4.86 -3.64
C THR A 12 6.30 5.50 -4.12
N GLU A 13 6.02 6.72 -3.70
CA GLU A 13 4.81 7.48 -4.06
C GLU A 13 4.55 7.47 -5.59
N GLY A 14 5.56 7.83 -6.38
CA GLY A 14 5.50 7.79 -7.86
C GLY A 14 5.52 6.40 -8.52
N ALA A 15 5.44 5.30 -7.76
CA ALA A 15 5.35 3.96 -8.34
C ALA A 15 3.93 3.63 -8.87
N GLY A 16 2.93 4.44 -8.51
CA GLY A 16 1.54 4.34 -8.96
C GLY A 16 0.69 3.29 -8.23
N ALA A 17 1.27 2.18 -7.74
CA ALA A 17 0.53 1.23 -6.90
C ALA A 17 1.42 0.37 -6.00
N ALA A 18 0.93 0.09 -4.79
CA ALA A 18 1.46 -0.95 -3.92
C ALA A 18 0.96 -2.32 -4.38
N LEU A 19 1.87 -3.28 -4.55
CA LEU A 19 1.57 -4.65 -5.00
C LEU A 19 1.77 -5.65 -3.84
N LEU A 20 0.68 -6.14 -3.28
CA LEU A 20 0.70 -7.08 -2.17
C LEU A 20 0.43 -8.50 -2.67
N MET A 21 1.43 -9.36 -2.58
CA MET A 21 1.29 -10.76 -2.99
C MET A 21 0.52 -11.56 -1.93
N VAL A 22 -0.48 -12.29 -2.39
CA VAL A 22 -1.31 -13.18 -1.56
C VAL A 22 -1.05 -14.61 -1.99
N ARG A 23 -0.85 -15.50 -1.01
CA ARG A 23 -0.58 -16.91 -1.21
C ARG A 23 -1.73 -17.76 -0.70
N ARG A 24 -2.09 -18.77 -1.51
CA ARG A 24 -2.95 -19.89 -1.12
C ARG A 24 -2.10 -21.14 -0.88
N THR A 25 -2.31 -21.80 0.25
CA THR A 25 -1.67 -23.08 0.62
C THR A 25 -2.71 -24.18 0.91
N GLY A 26 -2.31 -25.44 0.86
CA GLY A 26 -3.17 -26.60 1.12
C GLY A 26 -3.92 -27.07 -0.13
N ASN A 27 -5.21 -27.40 0.01
CA ASN A 27 -6.02 -27.90 -1.10
C ASN A 27 -6.28 -26.77 -2.13
N THR A 28 -5.92 -27.02 -3.39
CA THR A 28 -6.06 -26.10 -4.54
C THR A 28 -7.11 -26.55 -5.55
N SER A 29 -7.82 -27.65 -5.37
CA SER A 29 -8.68 -28.26 -6.40
C SER A 29 -9.97 -27.49 -6.70
N GLY A 30 -10.37 -26.53 -5.86
CA GLY A 30 -11.60 -25.75 -6.02
C GLY A 30 -11.38 -24.24 -5.87
N SER A 31 -12.41 -23.46 -6.18
CA SER A 31 -12.37 -22.01 -6.03
C SER A 31 -12.61 -21.57 -4.58
N VAL A 32 -11.82 -20.61 -4.12
CA VAL A 32 -11.91 -20.03 -2.76
C VAL A 32 -11.61 -18.53 -2.85
N SER A 33 -12.01 -17.76 -1.85
CA SER A 33 -11.68 -16.34 -1.80
C SER A 33 -11.50 -15.85 -0.36
N ALA A 34 -10.87 -14.68 -0.25
CA ALA A 34 -10.88 -13.87 0.96
C ALA A 34 -11.18 -12.42 0.57
N GLY A 35 -11.94 -11.71 1.39
CA GLY A 35 -12.08 -10.27 1.30
C GLY A 35 -10.77 -9.57 1.68
N TYR A 36 -10.59 -8.34 1.20
CA TYR A 36 -9.54 -7.45 1.66
C TYR A 36 -10.02 -6.00 1.73
N ALA A 37 -9.40 -5.20 2.60
CA ALA A 37 -9.64 -3.78 2.70
C ALA A 37 -8.34 -3.04 3.06
N ALA A 38 -8.11 -1.90 2.41
CA ALA A 38 -7.11 -0.92 2.81
C ALA A 38 -7.74 0.10 3.77
N THR A 39 -7.04 0.38 4.88
CA THR A 39 -7.47 1.32 5.92
C THR A 39 -6.36 2.32 6.19
N SER A 40 -6.72 3.60 6.26
CA SER A 40 -5.80 4.70 6.56
C SER A 40 -5.01 4.47 7.85
N GLY A 41 -3.78 4.98 7.88
CA GLY A 41 -2.94 5.09 9.07
C GLY A 41 -2.47 6.53 9.20
N THR A 42 -1.16 6.77 9.04
CA THR A 42 -0.68 8.14 8.77
C THR A 42 -1.01 8.54 7.34
N ALA A 43 -0.85 7.61 6.38
CA ALA A 43 -1.37 7.78 5.03
C ALA A 43 -2.91 7.73 5.06
N GLN A 44 -3.56 8.74 4.50
CA GLN A 44 -4.98 8.93 4.32
C GLN A 44 -5.46 8.55 2.91
N ALA A 45 -6.59 7.85 2.88
CA ALA A 45 -7.25 7.56 1.62
C ALA A 45 -7.80 8.85 0.97
N GLY A 46 -7.52 9.01 -0.31
CA GLY A 46 -7.92 10.17 -1.12
C GLY A 46 -6.84 11.24 -1.24
N THR A 47 -5.81 11.21 -0.39
CA THR A 47 -4.61 12.06 -0.52
C THR A 47 -3.41 11.22 -0.96
N ASP A 48 -3.10 10.12 -0.27
CA ASP A 48 -1.83 9.41 -0.49
C ASP A 48 -2.06 8.03 -1.13
N PHE A 49 -3.27 7.48 -1.00
CA PHE A 49 -3.68 6.27 -1.71
C PHE A 49 -5.18 6.24 -2.00
N VAL A 50 -5.60 5.40 -2.95
CA VAL A 50 -7.03 5.22 -3.26
C VAL A 50 -7.63 4.15 -2.35
N ALA A 51 -8.68 4.51 -1.59
CA ALA A 51 -9.45 3.57 -0.78
C ALA A 51 -9.88 2.35 -1.62
N THR A 52 -9.35 1.18 -1.29
CA THR A 52 -9.59 -0.04 -2.05
C THR A 52 -10.05 -1.16 -1.13
N ASN A 53 -11.15 -1.80 -1.49
CA ASN A 53 -11.61 -3.05 -0.89
C ASN A 53 -12.08 -4.00 -1.99
N GLY A 54 -12.17 -5.30 -1.68
CA GLY A 54 -12.57 -6.29 -2.66
C GLY A 54 -12.41 -7.71 -2.15
N ALA A 55 -12.29 -8.65 -3.09
CA ALA A 55 -11.99 -10.04 -2.80
C ALA A 55 -10.87 -10.55 -3.69
N VAL A 56 -9.91 -11.26 -3.08
CA VAL A 56 -8.92 -12.05 -3.81
C VAL A 56 -9.49 -13.44 -4.04
N VAL A 57 -9.74 -13.79 -5.29
CA VAL A 57 -10.35 -15.06 -5.70
C VAL A 57 -9.27 -15.96 -6.29
N PHE A 58 -9.14 -17.17 -5.76
CA PHE A 58 -8.29 -18.22 -6.30
C PHE A 58 -9.16 -19.28 -6.95
N GLY A 59 -8.98 -19.51 -8.24
CA GLY A 59 -9.54 -20.64 -8.96
C GLY A 59 -8.81 -21.96 -8.68
N PRO A 60 -9.25 -23.06 -9.31
CA PRO A 60 -8.57 -24.34 -9.22
C PRO A 60 -7.11 -24.26 -9.69
N GLY A 61 -6.19 -24.78 -8.88
CA GLY A 61 -4.75 -24.81 -9.16
C GLY A 61 -4.01 -23.50 -8.90
N GLU A 62 -4.71 -22.37 -8.70
CA GLU A 62 -4.07 -21.08 -8.44
C GLU A 62 -3.55 -21.00 -7.00
N THR A 63 -2.28 -20.59 -6.85
CA THR A 63 -1.60 -20.51 -5.54
C THR A 63 -1.09 -19.11 -5.20
N SER A 64 -1.07 -18.19 -6.16
CA SER A 64 -0.68 -16.80 -5.96
C SER A 64 -1.63 -15.82 -6.65
N LYS A 65 -1.91 -14.71 -5.98
CA LYS A 65 -2.60 -13.54 -6.52
C LYS A 65 -1.93 -12.26 -6.03
N VAL A 66 -2.31 -11.13 -6.60
CA VAL A 66 -1.82 -9.81 -6.20
C VAL A 66 -3.02 -8.93 -5.87
N ILE A 67 -2.96 -8.25 -4.74
CA ILE A 67 -3.82 -7.11 -4.42
C ILE A 67 -3.07 -5.86 -4.85
N GLN A 68 -3.72 -5.00 -5.64
CA GLN A 68 -3.17 -3.72 -6.06
C GLN A 68 -3.90 -2.60 -5.34
N ILE A 69 -3.15 -1.74 -4.64
CA ILE A 69 -3.68 -0.53 -4.02
C ILE A 69 -3.04 0.66 -4.74
N PRO A 70 -3.81 1.47 -5.49
CA PRO A 70 -3.26 2.63 -6.17
C PRO A 70 -2.73 3.65 -5.15
N VAL A 71 -1.54 4.17 -5.45
CA VAL A 71 -0.88 5.24 -4.69
C VAL A 71 -1.07 6.53 -5.48
N ILE A 72 -1.29 7.63 -4.78
CA ILE A 72 -1.46 8.95 -5.36
C ILE A 72 -0.11 9.65 -5.25
N ASP A 73 0.38 10.20 -6.36
CA ASP A 73 1.65 10.92 -6.47
C ASP A 73 1.33 12.41 -6.52
N ASP A 74 1.89 13.19 -5.61
CA ASP A 74 1.78 14.65 -5.63
C ASP A 74 3.12 15.38 -5.83
N ALA A 75 3.28 16.60 -5.32
CA ALA A 75 4.49 17.41 -5.46
C ALA A 75 4.92 18.04 -4.11
N GLN A 76 4.27 17.64 -3.01
CA GLN A 76 4.50 18.12 -1.65
C GLN A 76 5.47 17.16 -0.98
N ALA A 77 6.58 17.69 -0.46
CA ALA A 77 7.48 16.88 0.33
C ALA A 77 6.84 16.54 1.69
N GLU A 78 6.55 15.27 1.90
CA GLU A 78 5.94 14.69 3.09
C GLU A 78 6.93 13.77 3.84
N ALA A 79 6.50 13.22 4.96
CA ALA A 79 7.24 12.16 5.64
C ALA A 79 6.78 10.80 5.12
N ASP A 80 7.58 9.74 5.28
CA ASP A 80 7.11 8.38 4.97
C ASP A 80 5.82 8.04 5.75
N GLU A 81 4.79 7.65 5.03
CA GLU A 81 3.46 7.42 5.58
C GLU A 81 3.01 5.96 5.46
N ILE A 82 2.07 5.53 6.30
CA ILE A 82 1.68 4.12 6.43
C ILE A 82 0.17 3.99 6.37
N PHE A 83 -0.31 3.06 5.52
CA PHE A 83 -1.65 2.50 5.59
C PHE A 83 -1.60 0.99 5.84
N THR A 84 -2.74 0.36 6.12
CA THR A 84 -2.81 -1.08 6.41
C THR A 84 -3.72 -1.80 5.43
N VAL A 85 -3.36 -3.04 5.06
CA VAL A 85 -4.23 -3.93 4.27
C VAL A 85 -4.56 -5.16 5.11
N THR A 86 -5.85 -5.45 5.26
CA THR A 86 -6.34 -6.57 6.06
C THR A 86 -7.12 -7.57 5.20
N LEU A 87 -6.81 -8.86 5.34
CA LEU A 87 -7.57 -9.98 4.78
C LEU A 87 -8.68 -10.41 5.75
N GLY A 88 -9.83 -10.78 5.22
CA GLY A 88 -11.00 -11.18 6.01
C GLY A 88 -11.97 -12.06 5.24
N ASN A 89 -13.06 -12.47 5.91
CA ASN A 89 -14.24 -13.11 5.28
C ASN A 89 -13.90 -14.23 4.28
N PRO A 90 -13.21 -15.31 4.70
CA PRO A 90 -12.87 -16.39 3.79
C PRO A 90 -14.13 -17.16 3.33
N ILE A 91 -14.19 -17.50 2.05
CA ILE A 91 -15.30 -18.23 1.41
C ILE A 91 -14.77 -19.49 0.72
N GLY A 92 -15.60 -20.54 0.65
CA GLY A 92 -15.26 -21.80 -0.01
C GLY A 92 -14.56 -22.81 0.90
N GLY A 93 -14.76 -22.69 2.23
CA GLY A 93 -14.23 -23.63 3.22
C GLY A 93 -12.73 -23.49 3.48
N ILE A 94 -12.09 -22.43 3.00
CA ILE A 94 -10.70 -22.11 3.34
C ILE A 94 -10.63 -21.33 4.66
N VAL A 95 -9.47 -21.38 5.30
CA VAL A 95 -9.12 -20.55 6.46
C VAL A 95 -8.09 -19.50 6.07
N LEU A 96 -8.02 -18.41 6.82
CA LEU A 96 -6.92 -17.46 6.71
C LEU A 96 -5.65 -18.02 7.38
N GLY A 97 -4.48 -17.59 6.90
CA GLY A 97 -3.18 -17.98 7.47
C GLY A 97 -2.75 -17.04 8.59
N SER A 98 -1.44 -17.01 8.87
CA SER A 98 -0.91 -16.18 9.96
C SER A 98 -0.80 -14.70 9.58
N ASN A 99 -0.50 -14.42 8.31
CA ASN A 99 -0.30 -13.06 7.82
C ASN A 99 -1.61 -12.52 7.22
N VAL A 100 -2.47 -11.94 8.06
CA VAL A 100 -3.76 -11.37 7.63
C VAL A 100 -3.78 -9.85 7.64
N VAL A 101 -2.76 -9.20 8.22
CA VAL A 101 -2.58 -7.75 8.20
C VAL A 101 -1.19 -7.46 7.68
N ALA A 102 -1.06 -6.49 6.78
CA ALA A 102 0.22 -5.91 6.41
C ALA A 102 0.19 -4.38 6.51
N ALA A 103 1.30 -3.81 6.97
CA ALA A 103 1.59 -2.38 6.84
C ALA A 103 2.20 -2.11 5.45
N VAL A 104 1.79 -1.01 4.82
CA VAL A 104 2.36 -0.53 3.57
C VAL A 104 2.89 0.88 3.81
N THR A 105 4.19 1.05 3.68
CA THR A 105 4.86 2.35 3.75
C THR A 105 4.93 2.96 2.36
N ILE A 106 4.40 4.16 2.22
CA ILE A 106 4.59 5.04 1.06
C ILE A 106 5.83 5.89 1.37
N VAL A 107 6.83 5.80 0.50
CA VAL A 107 8.06 6.59 0.57
C VAL A 107 7.92 7.77 -0.36
N ASP A 108 7.93 8.96 0.23
CA ASP A 108 7.90 10.25 -0.47
C ASP A 108 9.05 10.34 -1.47
N ASN A 109 8.77 10.87 -2.66
CA ASN A 109 9.77 11.06 -3.72
C ASN A 109 10.04 12.55 -4.02
N ASP A 110 9.51 13.44 -3.18
CA ASP A 110 9.53 14.87 -3.39
C ASP A 110 10.60 15.57 -2.54
N SER A 111 10.77 16.87 -2.80
CA SER A 111 11.76 17.67 -2.09
C SER A 111 11.29 19.09 -1.85
N ILE A 112 11.63 19.63 -0.67
CA ILE A 112 11.37 21.03 -0.35
C ILE A 112 12.19 21.94 -1.28
N PRO A 113 11.57 22.95 -1.93
CA PRO A 113 12.31 23.89 -2.78
C PRO A 113 13.38 24.62 -1.97
N ASN A 114 14.62 24.61 -2.46
CA ASN A 114 15.72 25.32 -1.83
C ASN A 114 15.62 26.83 -2.10
N PHE A 115 15.15 27.61 -1.12
CA PHE A 115 15.24 29.06 -1.22
C PHE A 115 16.64 29.52 -0.77
N THR A 116 17.58 29.70 -1.70
CA THR A 116 18.81 30.43 -1.42
C THR A 116 18.44 31.88 -1.09
N ALA A 117 18.61 32.28 0.17
CA ALA A 117 18.45 33.67 0.58
C ALA A 117 19.42 34.54 -0.23
N ILE A 118 18.87 35.37 -1.12
CA ILE A 118 19.61 36.51 -1.67
C ILE A 118 19.98 37.40 -0.48
N THR A 119 21.26 37.44 -0.13
CA THR A 119 21.75 38.39 0.87
C THR A 119 21.47 39.79 0.32
N PRO A 120 20.62 40.62 0.95
CA PRO A 120 20.44 41.98 0.48
C PRO A 120 21.74 42.74 0.75
N LEU A 121 22.45 43.13 -0.30
CA LEU A 121 23.50 44.14 -0.23
C LEU A 121 22.81 45.49 0.00
N PHE A 122 22.46 45.79 1.25
CA PHE A 122 22.23 47.18 1.62
C PHE A 122 23.59 47.88 1.64
N HIS A 123 23.92 48.59 0.57
CA HIS A 123 24.88 49.68 0.63
C HIS A 123 24.11 50.93 1.05
N GLU A 124 24.04 51.18 2.35
CA GLU A 124 23.79 52.55 2.82
C GLU A 124 25.06 53.36 2.59
N SER A 125 25.01 54.26 1.61
CA SER A 125 25.87 55.43 1.58
C SER A 125 24.96 56.66 1.49
N GLN A 126 25.08 57.47 2.54
CA GLN A 126 24.51 58.79 2.86
C GLN A 126 23.96 59.64 1.71
#